data_AF-A0A1H6H0U4-F1
#
_entry.id   AF-A0A1H6H0U4-F1
#
_cell.length_a   1.000
_cell.length_b   1.000
_cell.length_c   1.000
_cell.angle_alpha   90.00
_cell.angle_beta   90.00
_cell.angle_gamma   90.00
#
_symmetry.space_group_name_H-M   'P 1'
#
loop_
_entity.id
_entity.type
_entity.pdbx_description
1 polymer ?
#
loop_
_entity_poly.entity_id
_entity_poly.type
_entity_poly.pdbx_seq_one_letter_code
_entity_poly.pdbx_strand_id
1 'polypeptide(L)'
;MISKEENILFAAEKLFAEKGFEGTSTREIAKEANVNISMISYYFGSKEKLYEKLVEYRMNEGQFFSKDLLGRTDINEWQKIEKVIDQFSNKIRTQKCFYRIMQREQLHTQNPQIVAFLKQIKMGFLSMYSQILESGLKNGIFTKNPPIYLLHSTVSGTLFYAFNAKEMYKEFLKETEDEEAFDERYYTELNKHIKYLLKDLLGYEENK
;
A
#
# COMPACT_ATOMS: atom_id res chain seq x y z
N MET A 1 -18.23 12.06 -9.55
CA MET A 1 -18.33 13.09 -8.49
C MET A 1 -18.23 12.35 -7.17
N ILE A 2 -17.28 12.72 -6.30
CA ILE A 2 -17.04 12.03 -5.03
C ILE A 2 -18.23 12.31 -4.09
N SER A 3 -18.73 11.28 -3.40
CA SER A 3 -19.82 11.44 -2.45
C SER A 3 -19.41 12.28 -1.23
N LYS A 4 -20.38 12.79 -0.46
CA LYS A 4 -20.08 13.51 0.79
C LYS A 4 -19.39 12.62 1.82
N GLU A 5 -19.76 11.35 1.85
CA GLU A 5 -19.14 10.32 2.69
C GLU A 5 -17.66 10.13 2.33
N GLU A 6 -17.36 9.90 1.05
CA GLU A 6 -15.99 9.76 0.55
C GLU A 6 -15.16 11.04 0.76
N ASN A 7 -15.77 12.22 0.60
CA ASN A 7 -15.07 13.48 0.85
C ASN A 7 -14.66 13.62 2.33
N ILE A 8 -15.50 13.18 3.26
CA ILE A 8 -15.17 13.13 4.69
C ILE A 8 -14.05 12.11 4.93
N LEU A 9 -14.10 10.94 4.29
CA LEU A 9 -13.06 9.90 4.41
C LEU A 9 -11.69 10.42 3.95
N PHE A 10 -11.60 11.08 2.80
CA PHE A 10 -10.34 11.59 2.28
C PHE A 10 -9.80 12.78 3.09
N ALA A 11 -10.68 13.66 3.59
CA ALA A 11 -10.28 14.71 4.51
C ALA A 11 -9.73 14.13 5.83
N ALA A 12 -10.38 13.08 6.36
CA ALA A 12 -9.92 12.38 7.55
C ALA A 12 -8.56 11.70 7.30
N GLU A 13 -8.38 11.01 6.17
CA GLU A 13 -7.11 10.39 5.79
C GLU A 13 -5.96 11.41 5.78
N LYS A 14 -6.17 12.56 5.15
CA LYS A 14 -5.16 13.63 5.10
C LYS A 14 -4.79 14.11 6.51
N LEU A 15 -5.77 14.46 7.32
CA LEU A 15 -5.53 14.97 8.68
C LEU A 15 -4.91 13.92 9.60
N PHE A 16 -5.36 12.67 9.53
CA PHE A 16 -4.75 11.57 10.28
C PHE A 16 -3.30 11.33 9.86
N ALA A 17 -2.96 11.49 8.58
CA ALA A 17 -1.58 11.37 8.09
C ALA A 17 -0.68 12.51 8.61
N GLU A 18 -1.20 13.72 8.72
CA GLU A 18 -0.48 14.90 9.20
C GLU A 18 -0.33 14.95 10.73
N LYS A 19 -1.40 14.68 11.48
CA LYS A 19 -1.49 14.99 12.92
C LYS A 19 -1.59 13.79 13.84
N GLY A 20 -1.83 12.59 13.29
CA GLY A 20 -2.19 11.45 14.13
C GLY A 20 -3.69 11.29 14.33
N PHE A 21 -4.10 10.09 14.73
CA PHE A 21 -5.48 9.84 15.15
C PHE A 21 -5.86 10.71 16.36
N GLU A 22 -5.01 10.73 17.39
CA GLU A 22 -5.25 11.52 18.61
C GLU A 22 -5.23 13.03 18.34
N GLY A 23 -4.29 13.50 17.53
CA GLY A 23 -4.11 14.92 17.20
C GLY A 23 -5.15 15.51 16.23
N THR A 24 -6.13 14.71 15.79
CA THR A 24 -7.16 15.14 14.84
C THR A 24 -8.54 15.19 15.51
N SER A 25 -9.25 16.32 15.35
CA SER A 25 -10.63 16.47 15.79
C SER A 25 -11.65 16.34 14.66
N THR A 26 -12.88 15.92 14.98
CA THR A 26 -13.99 15.87 14.01
C THR A 26 -14.37 17.24 13.46
N ARG A 27 -14.13 18.32 14.22
CA ARG A 27 -14.30 19.71 13.75
C ARG A 27 -13.36 20.05 12.61
N GLU A 28 -12.09 19.67 12.74
CA GLU A 28 -11.09 19.90 11.69
C GLU A 28 -11.41 19.09 10.44
N ILE A 29 -11.83 17.83 10.61
CA ILE A 29 -12.25 16.98 9.49
C ILE A 29 -13.45 17.60 8.76
N ALA A 30 -14.46 18.08 9.48
CA ALA A 30 -15.63 18.70 8.87
C ALA A 30 -15.26 19.95 8.07
N LYS A 31 -14.33 20.76 8.61
CA LYS A 31 -13.81 21.95 7.94
C LYS A 31 -13.05 21.59 6.67
N GLU A 32 -12.14 20.61 6.74
CA GLU A 32 -11.35 20.15 5.58
C GLU A 32 -12.25 19.55 4.49
N ALA A 33 -13.27 18.76 4.87
CA ALA A 33 -14.25 18.20 3.95
C ALA A 33 -15.29 19.22 3.45
N ASN A 34 -15.28 20.46 3.95
CA ASN A 34 -16.28 21.48 3.67
C ASN A 34 -17.73 20.96 3.87
N VAL A 35 -17.98 20.39 5.05
CA VAL A 35 -19.29 19.85 5.46
C VAL A 35 -19.69 20.34 6.85
N ASN A 36 -20.97 20.22 7.19
CA ASN A 36 -21.41 20.41 8.56
C ASN A 36 -20.88 19.27 9.44
N ILE A 37 -20.40 19.57 10.64
CA ILE A 37 -19.92 18.58 11.62
C ILE A 37 -20.97 17.48 11.90
N SER A 38 -22.26 17.80 11.86
CA SER A 38 -23.34 16.83 12.04
C SER A 38 -23.30 15.69 11.01
N MET A 39 -22.74 15.93 9.82
CA MET A 39 -22.59 14.90 8.78
C MET A 39 -21.59 13.83 9.20
N ILE A 40 -20.55 14.16 9.97
CA ILE A 40 -19.61 13.15 10.49
C ILE A 40 -20.34 12.22 11.47
N SER A 41 -21.12 12.80 12.39
CA SER A 41 -21.94 12.01 13.31
C SER A 41 -22.99 11.19 12.58
N TYR A 42 -23.60 11.73 11.52
CA TYR A 42 -24.60 11.02 10.72
C TYR A 42 -24.02 9.82 9.96
N TYR A 43 -22.91 10.00 9.24
CA TYR A 43 -22.33 8.92 8.40
C TYR A 43 -21.51 7.93 9.21
N PHE A 44 -20.76 8.39 10.21
CA PHE A 44 -19.75 7.57 10.88
C PHE A 44 -20.03 7.38 12.37
N GLY A 45 -20.83 8.25 13.01
CA GLY A 45 -21.11 8.19 14.44
C GLY A 45 -20.00 8.76 15.31
N SER A 46 -18.77 8.27 15.18
CA SER A 46 -17.60 8.72 15.96
C SER A 46 -16.31 8.83 15.13
N LYS A 47 -15.25 9.39 15.72
CA LYS A 47 -13.92 9.51 15.08
C LYS A 47 -13.29 8.13 14.87
N GLU A 48 -13.48 7.23 15.84
CA GLU A 48 -13.03 5.83 15.82
C GLU A 48 -13.69 5.09 14.66
N LYS A 49 -15.02 5.17 14.56
CA LYS A 49 -15.77 4.55 13.45
C LYS A 49 -15.43 5.15 12.09
N LEU A 50 -15.16 6.46 12.03
CA LEU A 50 -14.66 7.09 10.80
C LEU A 50 -13.30 6.51 10.39
N TYR A 51 -12.41 6.32 11.36
CA TYR A 51 -11.11 5.68 11.12
C TYR A 51 -11.27 4.23 10.66
N GLU A 52 -12.12 3.44 11.34
CA GLU A 52 -12.47 2.08 10.93
C GLU A 52 -13.01 2.02 9.49
N LYS A 53 -13.89 2.97 9.12
CA LYS A 53 -14.45 3.05 7.76
C LYS A 53 -13.42 3.44 6.71
N LEU A 54 -12.53 4.36 7.02
CA LEU A 54 -11.39 4.70 6.15
C LEU A 54 -10.51 3.47 5.89
N VAL A 55 -10.22 2.74 6.95
CA VAL A 55 -9.48 1.49 6.92
C VAL A 55 -10.19 0.45 6.05
N GLU A 56 -11.48 0.19 6.31
CA GLU A 56 -12.30 -0.76 5.56
C GLU A 56 -12.34 -0.40 4.06
N TYR A 57 -12.50 0.88 3.73
CA TYR A 57 -12.50 1.38 2.36
C TYR A 57 -11.20 0.97 1.63
N ARG A 58 -10.03 1.21 2.24
CA ARG A 58 -8.73 0.87 1.66
C ARG A 58 -8.48 -0.65 1.61
N MET A 59 -8.98 -1.40 2.58
CA MET A 59 -8.89 -2.86 2.58
C MET A 59 -9.65 -3.49 1.42
N ASN A 60 -10.87 -3.01 1.18
CA ASN A 60 -11.72 -3.57 0.15
C ASN A 60 -11.06 -3.42 -1.22
N GLU A 61 -10.45 -2.27 -1.53
CA GLU A 61 -9.64 -2.08 -2.74
C GLU A 61 -8.54 -3.16 -2.90
N GLY A 62 -7.80 -3.44 -1.81
CA GLY A 62 -6.73 -4.45 -1.81
C GLY A 62 -7.23 -5.88 -1.97
N GLN A 63 -8.36 -6.22 -1.35
CA GLN A 63 -8.97 -7.55 -1.46
C GLN A 63 -9.50 -7.81 -2.88
N PHE A 64 -10.13 -6.83 -3.51
CA PHE A 64 -10.58 -6.95 -4.91
C PHE A 64 -9.40 -7.21 -5.84
N PHE A 65 -8.30 -6.47 -5.68
CA PHE A 65 -7.08 -6.69 -6.47
C PHE A 65 -6.51 -8.09 -6.28
N SER A 66 -6.35 -8.54 -5.03
CA SER A 66 -5.81 -9.88 -4.73
C SER A 66 -6.66 -10.99 -5.35
N LYS A 67 -8.00 -10.90 -5.19
CA LYS A 67 -8.93 -11.89 -5.74
C LYS A 67 -8.91 -11.91 -7.27
N ASP A 68 -8.93 -10.75 -7.92
CA ASP A 68 -8.83 -10.64 -9.38
C ASP A 68 -7.53 -11.27 -9.87
N LEU A 69 -6.39 -10.86 -9.31
CA LEU A 69 -5.07 -11.31 -9.73
C LEU A 69 -4.87 -12.81 -9.57
N LEU A 70 -5.29 -13.37 -8.43
CA LEU A 70 -5.18 -14.81 -8.16
C LEU A 70 -6.05 -15.63 -9.13
N GLY A 71 -7.22 -15.11 -9.51
CA GLY A 71 -8.15 -15.74 -10.45
C GLY A 71 -7.73 -15.68 -11.93
N ARG A 72 -6.73 -14.87 -12.28
CA ARG A 72 -6.23 -14.77 -13.67
C ARG A 72 -5.55 -16.07 -14.11
N THR A 73 -5.93 -16.55 -15.29
CA THR A 73 -5.37 -17.75 -15.94
C THR A 73 -4.62 -17.44 -17.24
N ASP A 74 -4.71 -16.19 -17.72
CA ASP A 74 -4.03 -15.66 -18.91
C ASP A 74 -2.57 -15.25 -18.67
N ILE A 75 -2.13 -15.28 -17.41
CA ILE A 75 -0.77 -14.91 -16.99
C ILE A 75 -0.19 -15.94 -16.02
N ASN A 76 1.13 -16.13 -16.07
CA ASN A 76 1.86 -17.02 -15.17
C ASN A 76 2.14 -16.37 -13.80
N GLU A 77 2.70 -17.12 -12.87
CA GLU A 77 2.96 -16.69 -11.50
C GLU A 77 4.01 -15.58 -11.41
N TRP A 78 5.00 -15.56 -12.30
CA TRP A 78 5.96 -14.45 -12.37
C TRP A 78 5.26 -13.13 -12.76
N GLN A 79 4.43 -13.15 -13.79
CA GLN A 79 3.63 -12.00 -14.21
C GLN A 79 2.66 -11.54 -13.12
N LYS A 80 2.14 -12.46 -12.30
CA LYS A 80 1.36 -12.11 -11.10
C LYS A 80 2.23 -11.35 -10.09
N ILE A 81 3.44 -11.82 -9.78
CA ILE A 81 4.39 -11.10 -8.91
C ILE A 81 4.70 -9.70 -9.46
N GLU A 82 4.92 -9.55 -10.76
CA GLU A 82 5.16 -8.24 -11.38
C GLU A 82 3.98 -7.29 -11.15
N LYS A 83 2.75 -7.77 -11.35
CA LYS A 83 1.54 -6.98 -11.07
C LYS A 83 1.38 -6.61 -9.60
N VAL A 84 1.77 -7.49 -8.67
CA VAL A 84 1.78 -7.15 -7.23
C VAL A 84 2.73 -5.98 -6.95
N ILE A 85 3.95 -6.02 -7.50
CA ILE A 85 4.95 -4.96 -7.32
C ILE A 85 4.45 -3.65 -7.92
N ASP A 86 3.99 -3.70 -9.18
CA ASP A 86 3.52 -2.50 -9.88
C ASP A 86 2.34 -1.85 -9.16
N GLN A 87 1.37 -2.66 -8.71
CA GLN A 87 0.22 -2.15 -7.98
C GLN A 87 0.62 -1.57 -6.62
N PHE A 88 1.49 -2.25 -5.87
CA PHE A 88 1.89 -1.76 -4.55
C PHE A 88 2.69 -0.46 -4.65
N SER A 89 3.62 -0.38 -5.59
CA SER A 89 4.37 0.84 -5.91
C SER A 89 3.45 2.00 -6.30
N ASN A 90 2.49 1.75 -7.21
CA ASN A 90 1.50 2.74 -7.62
C ASN A 90 0.63 3.21 -6.44
N LYS A 91 0.21 2.30 -5.55
CA LYS A 91 -0.57 2.62 -4.36
C LYS A 91 0.22 3.46 -3.37
N ILE A 92 1.50 3.17 -3.14
CA ILE A 92 2.39 4.02 -2.31
C ILE A 92 2.53 5.41 -2.93
N ARG A 93 2.71 5.49 -4.25
CA ARG A 93 2.83 6.75 -5.00
C ARG A 93 1.56 7.60 -4.91
N THR A 94 0.38 6.99 -5.08
CA THR A 94 -0.90 7.71 -5.24
C THR A 94 -1.69 7.87 -3.94
N GLN A 95 -1.47 7.01 -2.93
CA GLN A 95 -2.17 7.00 -1.64
C GLN A 95 -1.22 7.32 -0.47
N LYS A 96 -0.36 8.33 -0.66
CA LYS A 96 0.73 8.69 0.27
C LYS A 96 0.26 8.87 1.72
N CYS A 97 -0.90 9.50 1.92
CA CYS A 97 -1.46 9.77 3.25
C CYS A 97 -1.79 8.47 3.99
N PHE A 98 -2.54 7.57 3.35
CA PHE A 98 -2.83 6.25 3.91
C PHE A 98 -1.58 5.47 4.31
N TYR A 99 -0.58 5.35 3.42
CA TYR A 99 0.64 4.58 3.74
C TYR A 99 1.49 5.23 4.83
N ARG A 100 1.49 6.57 4.95
CA ARG A 100 2.11 7.27 6.07
C ARG A 100 1.41 6.94 7.40
N ILE A 101 0.08 6.89 7.42
CA ILE A 101 -0.67 6.43 8.60
C ILE A 101 -0.24 5.00 8.94
N MET A 102 -0.25 4.09 7.97
CA MET A 102 0.08 2.68 8.19
C MET A 102 1.46 2.48 8.80
N GLN A 103 2.48 3.17 8.28
CA GLN A 103 3.84 3.10 8.84
C GLN A 103 3.90 3.62 10.28
N ARG A 104 3.27 4.77 10.57
CA ARG A 104 3.27 5.34 11.92
C ARG A 104 2.57 4.41 12.90
N GLU A 105 1.38 3.92 12.55
CA GLU A 105 0.59 3.07 13.43
C GLU A 105 1.30 1.73 13.68
N GLN A 106 1.98 1.15 12.68
CA GLN A 106 2.72 -0.10 12.83
C GLN A 106 3.83 -0.04 13.88
N LEU A 107 4.44 1.13 14.10
CA LEU A 107 5.54 1.30 15.05
C LEU A 107 5.07 1.66 16.47
N HIS A 108 3.93 2.35 16.60
CA HIS A 108 3.59 3.05 17.85
C HIS A 108 2.21 2.74 18.42
N THR A 109 1.30 2.18 17.62
CA THR A 109 -0.10 2.09 18.03
C THR A 109 -0.33 1.04 19.11
N GLN A 110 -1.05 1.41 20.17
CA GLN A 110 -1.57 0.48 21.17
C GLN A 110 -3.07 0.26 20.99
N ASN A 111 -3.71 0.93 20.02
CA ASN A 111 -5.12 0.76 19.75
C ASN A 111 -5.39 -0.65 19.20
N PRO A 112 -6.12 -1.52 19.91
CA PRO A 112 -6.32 -2.92 19.52
C PRO A 112 -6.99 -3.08 18.15
N GLN A 113 -7.87 -2.15 17.77
CA GLN A 113 -8.57 -2.18 16.48
C GLN A 113 -7.60 -1.90 15.33
N ILE A 114 -6.72 -0.90 15.50
CA ILE A 114 -5.70 -0.56 14.51
C ILE A 114 -4.68 -1.70 14.39
N VAL A 115 -4.26 -2.30 15.51
CA VAL A 115 -3.37 -3.48 15.51
C VAL A 115 -4.01 -4.65 14.76
N ALA A 116 -5.28 -4.98 15.05
CA ALA A 116 -6.00 -6.06 14.39
C ALA A 116 -6.10 -5.82 12.87
N PHE A 117 -6.38 -4.58 12.49
CA PHE A 117 -6.42 -4.16 11.09
C PHE A 117 -5.07 -4.32 10.38
N LEU A 118 -3.98 -3.76 10.94
CA LEU A 118 -2.64 -3.88 10.37
C LEU A 118 -2.23 -5.35 10.21
N LYS A 119 -2.57 -6.18 11.20
CA LYS A 119 -2.38 -7.63 11.14
C LYS A 119 -3.15 -8.23 9.98
N GLN A 120 -4.42 -7.86 9.78
CA GLN A 120 -5.24 -8.38 8.69
C GLN A 120 -4.69 -8.02 7.32
N ILE A 121 -4.25 -6.77 7.11
CA ILE A 121 -3.55 -6.36 5.86
C ILE A 121 -2.34 -7.25 5.63
N LYS A 122 -1.46 -7.37 6.63
CA LYS A 122 -0.21 -8.13 6.50
C LYS A 122 -0.47 -9.61 6.21
N MET A 123 -1.45 -10.21 6.88
CA MET A 123 -1.87 -11.60 6.63
C MET A 123 -2.44 -11.77 5.22
N GLY A 124 -3.22 -10.79 4.72
CA GLY A 124 -3.73 -10.80 3.36
C GLY A 124 -2.62 -10.80 2.31
N PHE A 125 -1.61 -9.94 2.46
CA PHE A 125 -0.45 -9.94 1.57
C PHE A 125 0.32 -11.25 1.62
N LEU A 126 0.63 -11.76 2.82
CA LEU A 126 1.36 -13.03 2.96
C LEU A 126 0.58 -14.20 2.36
N SER A 127 -0.74 -14.25 2.53
CA SER A 127 -1.58 -15.28 1.91
C SER A 127 -1.54 -15.20 0.37
N MET A 128 -1.60 -14.00 -0.20
CA MET A 128 -1.49 -13.81 -1.65
C MET A 128 -0.11 -14.25 -2.17
N TYR A 129 0.98 -13.86 -1.51
CA TYR A 129 2.32 -14.34 -1.86
C TYR A 129 2.43 -15.86 -1.76
N SER A 130 1.89 -16.47 -0.70
CA SER A 130 1.95 -17.93 -0.50
C SER A 130 1.31 -18.67 -1.66
N GLN A 131 0.10 -18.27 -2.05
CA GLN A 131 -0.64 -18.89 -3.14
C GLN A 131 0.09 -18.76 -4.49
N ILE A 132 0.67 -17.59 -4.79
CA ILE A 132 1.44 -17.38 -6.02
C ILE A 132 2.72 -18.23 -6.01
N LEU A 133 3.44 -18.28 -4.88
CA LEU A 133 4.66 -19.06 -4.74
C LEU A 133 4.42 -20.56 -4.84
N GLU A 134 3.40 -21.07 -4.13
CA GLU A 134 3.02 -22.48 -4.16
C GLU A 134 2.65 -22.92 -5.58
N SER A 135 1.84 -22.12 -6.29
CA SER A 135 1.47 -22.40 -7.67
C SER A 135 2.70 -22.35 -8.60
N GLY A 136 3.55 -21.34 -8.45
CA GLY A 136 4.73 -21.18 -9.31
C GLY A 136 5.79 -22.26 -9.11
N LEU A 137 6.00 -22.72 -7.87
CA LEU A 137 6.87 -23.86 -7.58
C LEU A 137 6.30 -25.16 -8.15
N LYS A 138 4.99 -25.38 -7.99
CA LYS A 138 4.30 -26.57 -8.52
C LYS A 138 4.37 -26.63 -10.05
N ASN A 139 4.23 -25.49 -10.71
CA ASN A 139 4.24 -25.38 -12.18
C ASN A 139 5.66 -25.24 -12.76
N GLY A 140 6.70 -25.28 -11.93
CA GLY A 140 8.10 -25.15 -12.36
C GLY A 140 8.49 -23.74 -12.83
N ILE A 141 7.65 -22.73 -12.60
CA ILE A 141 7.95 -21.32 -12.89
C ILE A 141 9.01 -20.78 -11.93
N PHE A 142 8.97 -21.20 -10.66
CA PHE A 142 9.98 -20.84 -9.66
C PHE A 142 10.83 -22.06 -9.31
N THR A 143 12.13 -21.87 -9.16
CA THR A 143 13.08 -22.94 -8.79
C THR A 143 13.63 -22.80 -7.37
N LYS A 144 13.43 -21.64 -6.73
CA LYS A 144 13.82 -21.36 -5.34
C LYS A 144 12.59 -21.00 -4.51
N ASN A 145 12.59 -21.40 -3.24
CA ASN A 145 11.52 -21.10 -2.28
C ASN A 145 12.07 -20.32 -1.08
N PRO A 146 12.33 -19.01 -1.21
CA PRO A 146 12.83 -18.20 -0.10
C PRO A 146 11.77 -18.10 1.01
N PRO A 147 12.19 -17.89 2.28
CA PRO A 147 11.22 -17.66 3.35
C PRO A 147 10.29 -16.49 3.02
N ILE A 148 8.98 -16.73 3.05
CA ILE A 148 7.97 -15.77 2.59
C ILE A 148 8.04 -14.41 3.30
N TYR A 149 8.39 -14.42 4.59
CA TYR A 149 8.54 -13.19 5.37
C TYR A 149 9.75 -12.36 4.91
N LEU A 150 10.81 -12.98 4.39
CA LEU A 150 11.94 -12.27 3.79
C LEU A 150 11.57 -11.73 2.42
N LEU A 151 10.88 -12.52 1.58
CA LEU A 151 10.40 -12.05 0.28
C LEU A 151 9.51 -10.80 0.43
N HIS A 152 8.52 -10.87 1.33
CA HIS A 152 7.65 -9.74 1.65
C HIS A 152 8.41 -8.55 2.22
N SER A 153 9.40 -8.80 3.10
CA SER A 153 10.23 -7.73 3.68
C SER A 153 11.12 -7.06 2.65
N THR A 154 11.67 -7.79 1.67
CA THR A 154 12.44 -7.23 0.57
C THR A 154 11.58 -6.29 -0.27
N VAL A 155 10.36 -6.69 -0.64
CA VAL A 155 9.45 -5.83 -1.44
C VAL A 155 9.01 -4.62 -0.63
N SER A 156 8.41 -4.85 0.54
CA SER A 156 7.82 -3.78 1.35
C SER A 156 8.89 -2.83 1.89
N GLY A 157 10.00 -3.35 2.39
CA GLY A 157 11.09 -2.57 2.94
C GLY A 157 11.73 -1.68 1.89
N THR A 158 12.02 -2.23 0.71
CA THR A 158 12.60 -1.45 -0.40
C THR A 158 11.65 -0.35 -0.86
N LEU A 159 10.37 -0.66 -1.10
CA LEU A 159 9.37 0.33 -1.51
C LEU A 159 9.20 1.45 -0.48
N PHE A 160 9.06 1.10 0.79
CA PHE A 160 8.84 2.08 1.85
C PHE A 160 10.07 2.93 2.13
N TYR A 161 11.26 2.35 2.09
CA TYR A 161 12.49 3.11 2.25
C TYR A 161 12.70 4.07 1.08
N ALA A 162 12.52 3.59 -0.15
CA ALA A 162 12.60 4.41 -1.36
C ALA A 162 11.57 5.54 -1.37
N PHE A 163 10.33 5.29 -0.92
CA PHE A 163 9.30 6.32 -0.77
C PHE A 163 9.71 7.41 0.22
N ASN A 164 10.23 7.03 1.38
CA ASN A 164 10.61 7.97 2.43
C ASN A 164 11.86 8.79 2.09
N ALA A 165 12.79 8.21 1.32
CA ALA A 165 14.05 8.85 0.95
C ALA A 165 14.02 9.59 -0.40
N LYS A 166 12.91 9.55 -1.14
CA LYS A 166 12.80 10.06 -2.53
C LYS A 166 13.33 11.50 -2.67
N GLU A 167 12.85 12.43 -1.83
CA GLU A 167 13.26 13.84 -1.89
C GLU A 167 14.75 14.02 -1.61
N MET A 168 15.29 13.25 -0.66
CA MET A 168 16.72 13.28 -0.32
C MET A 168 17.57 12.78 -1.50
N TYR A 169 17.09 11.77 -2.25
CA TYR A 169 17.79 11.30 -3.44
C TYR A 169 17.71 12.31 -4.58
N LYS A 170 16.56 12.97 -4.79
CA LYS A 170 16.44 14.06 -5.76
C LYS A 170 17.46 15.16 -5.49
N GLU A 171 17.55 15.58 -4.23
CA GLU A 171 18.52 16.58 -3.77
C GLU A 171 19.96 16.11 -3.95
N PHE A 172 20.27 14.88 -3.51
CA PHE A 172 21.62 14.30 -3.62
C PHE A 172 22.10 14.19 -5.07
N LEU A 173 21.21 13.78 -5.98
CA LEU A 173 21.50 13.67 -7.41
C LEU A 173 21.59 15.04 -8.12
N LYS A 174 21.24 16.13 -7.42
CA LYS A 174 21.09 17.47 -8.00
C LYS A 174 20.17 17.47 -9.22
N GLU A 175 19.11 16.66 -9.14
CA GLU A 175 18.21 16.46 -10.26
C GLU A 175 17.36 17.71 -10.51
N THR A 176 17.31 18.13 -11.77
CA THR A 176 16.61 19.36 -12.18
C THR A 176 15.30 19.09 -12.91
N GLU A 177 14.97 17.82 -13.15
CA GLU A 177 13.66 17.40 -13.65
C GLU A 177 12.52 18.00 -12.81
N ASP A 178 11.41 18.31 -13.49
CA ASP A 178 10.18 18.63 -12.80
C ASP A 178 9.74 17.46 -11.90
N GLU A 179 8.91 17.77 -10.91
CA GLU A 179 8.53 16.81 -9.88
C GLU A 179 7.80 15.58 -10.45
N GLU A 180 7.01 15.74 -11.51
CA GLU A 180 6.23 14.65 -12.09
C GLU A 180 7.12 13.71 -12.92
N ALA A 181 8.01 14.28 -13.74
CA ALA A 181 8.98 13.52 -14.53
C ALA A 181 9.94 12.71 -13.65
N PHE A 182 10.47 13.32 -12.59
CA PHE A 182 11.35 12.63 -11.65
C PHE A 182 10.61 11.49 -10.93
N ASP A 183 9.38 11.75 -10.46
CA ASP A 183 8.58 10.76 -9.75
C ASP A 183 8.26 9.55 -10.65
N GLU A 184 7.91 9.77 -11.93
CA GLU A 184 7.67 8.67 -12.88
C GLU A 184 8.93 7.83 -13.14
N ARG A 185 10.06 8.47 -13.45
CA ARG A 185 11.34 7.79 -13.67
C ARG A 185 11.77 7.00 -12.43
N TYR A 186 11.70 7.62 -11.26
CA TYR A 186 12.12 7.03 -9.99
C TYR A 186 11.36 5.73 -9.67
N TYR A 187 10.02 5.75 -9.75
CA TYR A 187 9.22 4.55 -9.49
C TYR A 187 9.37 3.47 -10.57
N THR A 188 9.65 3.87 -11.82
CA THR A 188 9.96 2.93 -12.91
C THR A 188 11.25 2.17 -12.64
N GLU A 189 12.31 2.88 -12.26
CA GLU A 189 13.60 2.29 -11.89
C GLU A 189 13.48 1.43 -10.62
N LEU A 190 12.74 1.90 -9.61
CA LEU A 190 12.47 1.16 -8.38
C LEU A 190 11.74 -0.17 -8.64
N ASN A 191 10.69 -0.16 -9.45
CA ASN A 191 9.96 -1.39 -9.80
C ASN A 191 10.87 -2.37 -10.56
N LYS A 192 11.68 -1.87 -11.49
CA LYS A 192 12.65 -2.69 -12.22
C LYS A 192 13.67 -3.31 -11.27
N HIS A 193 14.18 -2.55 -10.30
CA HIS A 193 15.12 -3.02 -9.28
C HIS A 193 14.51 -4.14 -8.42
N ILE A 194 13.30 -3.94 -7.89
CA ILE A 194 12.62 -4.94 -7.06
C ILE A 194 12.36 -6.22 -7.86
N LYS A 195 11.85 -6.09 -9.09
CA LYS A 195 11.61 -7.25 -9.99
C LYS A 195 12.91 -8.00 -10.24
N TYR A 196 14.02 -7.31 -10.52
CA TYR A 196 15.32 -7.94 -10.70
C TYR A 196 15.75 -8.77 -9.48
N LEU A 197 15.65 -8.22 -8.26
CA LEU A 197 15.95 -8.95 -7.03
C LEU A 197 15.06 -10.18 -6.85
N LEU A 198 13.76 -10.05 -7.15
CA LEU A 198 12.83 -11.16 -7.01
C LEU A 198 13.05 -12.27 -8.04
N LYS A 199 13.50 -11.94 -9.26
CA LYS A 199 13.86 -12.96 -10.26
C LYS A 199 14.89 -13.93 -9.70
N ASP A 200 15.97 -13.40 -9.11
CA ASP A 200 17.01 -14.24 -8.53
C ASP A 200 16.53 -14.97 -7.26
N LEU A 201 15.81 -14.29 -6.36
CA LEU A 201 15.30 -14.90 -5.13
C LEU A 201 14.35 -16.07 -5.38
N LEU A 202 13.55 -16.01 -6.46
CA LEU A 202 12.61 -17.06 -6.86
C LEU A 202 13.23 -18.06 -7.86
N GLY A 203 14.43 -17.77 -8.36
CA GLY A 203 15.08 -18.56 -9.41
C GLY A 203 14.22 -18.64 -10.67
N TYR A 204 13.65 -17.52 -11.09
CA TYR A 204 12.90 -17.39 -12.33
C TYR A 204 13.87 -17.09 -13.48
N GLU A 205 13.82 -17.90 -14.54
CA GLU A 205 14.54 -17.69 -15.79
C GLU A 205 13.54 -17.40 -16.91
N GLU A 206 13.72 -16.31 -17.65
CA GLU A 206 12.89 -16.00 -18.82
C GLU A 206 13.14 -17.05 -19.91
N ASN A 207 12.10 -17.81 -20.26
CA ASN A 207 12.07 -18.82 -21.33
C ASN A 207 12.87 -20.12 -21.06
N LYS A 208 12.41 -20.91 -20.08
CA LYS A 208 12.50 -22.38 -20.17
C LYS A 208 11.19 -22.95 -20.69
#